data_AF-A0A9E8HS33-F1
#
_entry.id   AF-A0A9E8HS33-F1
#
_cell.length_a   1.000
_cell.length_b   1.000
_cell.length_c   1.000
_cell.angle_alpha   90.00
_cell.angle_beta   90.00
_cell.angle_gamma   90.00
#
_symmetry.space_group_name_H-M   'P 1'
#
loop_
_entity.id
_entity.type
_entity.pdbx_description
1 polymer ?
#
loop_
_entity_poly.entity_id
_entity_poly.type
_entity_poly.pdbx_seq_one_letter_code
_entity_poly.pdbx_strand_id
1 'polypeptide(L)'
;MVQSPQSQYGIYQIVSFLLLSIVSLGLSANVTTIPQQTLLDNIANNTPMLILDVRTPEEYAAGHVPNAVNIPHTEIKQQASLIAQAASEGKQIVVYCRSGRRAGYAERVLQSSGIKALQHLEGDMNAWTQNRHPIEQ
;
A
#
# COMPACT_ATOMS: atom_id res chain seq x y z
N MET A 1 48.76 34.33 -33.10
CA MET A 1 48.82 33.31 -32.03
C MET A 1 47.54 33.44 -31.23
N VAL A 2 46.80 32.33 -31.18
CA VAL A 2 45.43 32.19 -30.71
C VAL A 2 45.42 32.03 -29.18
N GLN A 3 44.47 32.65 -28.49
CA GLN A 3 43.98 32.13 -27.21
C GLN A 3 42.47 32.38 -27.12
N SER A 4 41.71 31.28 -27.17
CA SER A 4 40.26 31.21 -27.12
C SER A 4 39.77 31.11 -25.66
N PRO A 5 38.65 31.77 -25.29
CA PRO A 5 38.11 31.72 -23.93
C PRO A 5 37.20 30.50 -23.79
N GLN A 6 37.79 29.30 -23.67
CA GLN A 6 37.03 28.04 -23.54
C GLN A 6 37.00 27.48 -22.11
N SER A 7 37.74 28.06 -21.15
CA SER A 7 37.93 27.44 -19.83
C SER A 7 36.88 27.81 -18.77
N GLN A 8 36.08 28.87 -18.97
CA GLN A 8 35.17 29.37 -17.94
C GLN A 8 33.83 28.59 -17.89
N TYR A 9 33.37 28.03 -19.01
CA TYR A 9 32.07 27.34 -19.11
C TYR A 9 32.05 25.93 -18.47
N GLY A 10 33.21 25.26 -18.35
CA GLY A 10 33.29 23.90 -17.82
C GLY A 10 32.97 23.78 -16.33
N ILE A 11 33.29 24.81 -15.54
CA ILE A 11 33.09 24.79 -14.08
C ILE A 11 31.60 25.03 -13.75
N TYR A 12 30.94 25.94 -14.47
CA TYR A 12 29.51 26.22 -14.27
C TYR A 12 28.60 25.05 -14.69
N GLN A 13 28.98 24.26 -15.69
CA GLN A 13 28.23 23.03 -16.03
C GLN A 13 28.29 22.00 -14.90
N ILE A 14 29.46 21.80 -14.27
CA ILE A 14 29.62 20.81 -13.19
C ILE A 14 28.86 21.24 -11.93
N VAL A 15 28.91 22.52 -11.56
CA VAL A 15 28.18 23.05 -10.39
C VAL A 15 26.66 23.06 -10.63
N SER A 16 26.20 23.28 -11.87
CA SER A 16 24.76 23.21 -12.22
C SER A 16 24.23 21.77 -12.26
N PHE A 17 25.06 20.77 -12.57
CA PHE A 17 24.68 19.35 -12.47
C PHE A 17 24.68 18.82 -11.03
N LEU A 18 25.54 19.35 -10.15
CA LEU A 18 25.59 18.99 -8.74
C LEU A 18 24.39 19.54 -7.92
N LEU A 19 23.80 20.65 -8.36
CA LEU A 19 22.61 21.23 -7.73
C LEU A 19 21.28 20.54 -8.13
N LEU A 20 21.28 19.70 -9.17
CA LEU A 20 20.09 18.96 -9.61
C LEU A 20 19.98 17.54 -9.00
N SER A 21 21.00 17.05 -8.29
CA SER A 21 21.12 15.63 -7.92
C SER A 21 20.66 15.27 -6.51
N ILE A 22 20.10 16.22 -5.73
CA ILE A 22 19.54 15.93 -4.40
C ILE A 22 18.12 16.48 -4.27
N VAL A 23 17.28 16.23 -5.26
CA VAL A 23 15.85 16.14 -5.02
C VAL A 23 15.52 14.64 -4.94
N SER A 24 16.02 13.98 -3.90
CA SER A 24 15.40 12.75 -3.42
C SER A 24 14.04 13.15 -2.88
N LEU A 25 13.06 13.32 -3.78
CA LEU A 25 11.66 13.48 -3.42
C LEU A 25 11.30 12.21 -2.65
N GLY A 26 11.37 12.29 -1.33
CA GLY A 26 10.91 11.22 -0.46
C GLY A 26 9.41 11.06 -0.67
N LEU A 27 9.01 10.24 -1.65
CA LEU A 27 7.64 9.77 -1.74
C LEU A 27 7.41 8.92 -0.50
N SER A 28 6.87 9.54 0.55
CA SER A 28 6.31 8.83 1.70
C SER A 28 5.30 7.83 1.16
N ALA A 29 5.49 6.54 1.46
CA ALA A 29 4.44 5.57 1.27
C ALA A 29 3.31 5.98 2.22
N ASN A 30 2.17 6.39 1.67
CA ASN A 30 1.04 6.85 2.46
C ASN A 30 0.03 5.70 2.53
N VAL A 31 -0.19 5.17 3.73
CA VAL A 31 -1.39 4.38 4.01
C VAL A 31 -2.52 5.37 4.20
N THR A 32 -3.58 5.23 3.41
CA THR A 32 -4.81 6.01 3.61
C THR A 32 -5.86 5.12 4.28
N THR A 33 -6.84 5.71 4.95
CA THR A 33 -7.97 4.93 5.47
C THR A 33 -9.07 4.87 4.41
N ILE A 34 -9.62 3.69 4.14
CA ILE A 34 -10.84 3.52 3.32
C ILE A 34 -12.05 3.42 4.25
N PRO A 35 -13.05 4.31 4.12
CA PRO A 35 -14.31 4.18 4.84
C PRO A 35 -15.06 2.91 4.45
N GLN A 36 -15.80 2.33 5.40
CA GLN A 36 -16.49 1.06 5.18
C GLN A 36 -17.50 1.13 4.02
N GLN A 37 -18.25 2.23 3.93
CA GLN A 37 -19.20 2.44 2.83
C GLN A 37 -18.49 2.50 1.48
N THR A 38 -17.34 3.19 1.38
CA THR A 38 -16.56 3.24 0.15
C THR A 38 -16.07 1.85 -0.27
N LEU A 39 -15.66 1.00 0.69
CA LEU A 39 -15.28 -0.38 0.37
C LEU A 39 -16.46 -1.19 -0.16
N LEU A 40 -17.65 -1.04 0.45
CA LEU A 40 -18.88 -1.70 -0.03
C LEU A 40 -19.25 -1.25 -1.45
N ASP A 41 -19.18 0.04 -1.73
CA ASP A 41 -19.46 0.59 -3.06
C ASP A 41 -18.47 0.05 -4.09
N ASN A 42 -17.19 -0.03 -3.74
CA ASN A 42 -16.16 -0.59 -4.61
C ASN A 42 -16.39 -2.08 -4.90
N ILE A 43 -16.80 -2.85 -3.88
CA ILE A 43 -17.19 -4.27 -4.03
C ILE A 43 -18.39 -4.39 -4.99
N ALA A 44 -19.45 -3.62 -4.76
CA ALA A 44 -20.65 -3.65 -5.60
C ALA A 44 -20.36 -3.28 -7.07
N ASN A 45 -19.44 -2.34 -7.29
CA ASN A 45 -19.03 -1.90 -8.62
C ASN A 45 -17.93 -2.76 -9.26
N ASN A 46 -17.50 -3.85 -8.61
CA ASN A 46 -16.40 -4.70 -9.08
C ASN A 46 -15.11 -3.92 -9.37
N THR A 47 -14.81 -2.92 -8.55
CA THR A 47 -13.57 -2.15 -8.67
C THR A 47 -12.37 -3.09 -8.48
N PRO A 48 -11.33 -3.04 -9.33
CA PRO A 48 -10.16 -3.90 -9.18
C PRO A 48 -9.43 -3.67 -7.85
N MET A 49 -9.54 -4.63 -6.94
CA MET A 49 -8.95 -4.57 -5.60
C MET A 49 -8.39 -5.92 -5.17
N LEU A 50 -7.50 -5.87 -4.19
CA LEU A 50 -7.08 -7.00 -3.37
C LEU A 50 -7.35 -6.64 -1.90
N ILE A 51 -8.36 -7.27 -1.32
CA ILE A 51 -8.74 -7.05 0.08
C ILE A 51 -8.05 -8.12 0.93
N LEU A 52 -7.13 -7.71 1.79
CA LEU A 52 -6.29 -8.56 2.60
C LEU A 52 -6.82 -8.64 4.03
N ASP A 53 -7.33 -9.81 4.41
CA ASP A 53 -7.55 -10.16 5.80
C ASP A 53 -6.27 -10.74 6.41
N VAL A 54 -5.62 -9.99 7.28
CA VAL A 54 -4.37 -10.42 7.93
C VAL A 54 -4.56 -11.10 9.29
N ARG A 55 -5.80 -11.49 9.61
CA ARG A 55 -6.13 -12.33 10.77
C ARG A 55 -5.71 -13.78 10.56
N THR A 56 -5.93 -14.60 11.59
CA THR A 56 -5.73 -16.05 11.50
C THR A 56 -6.73 -16.70 10.53
N PRO A 57 -6.41 -17.87 9.96
CA PRO A 57 -7.34 -18.61 9.11
C PRO A 57 -8.66 -18.93 9.82
N GLU A 58 -8.62 -19.22 11.13
CA GLU A 58 -9.82 -19.50 11.92
C GLU A 58 -10.72 -18.27 12.07
N GLU A 59 -10.14 -17.09 12.30
CA GLU A 59 -10.88 -15.82 12.34
C GLU A 59 -11.50 -15.47 10.98
N TYR A 60 -10.80 -15.76 9.88
CA TYR A 60 -11.30 -15.55 8.53
C TYR A 60 -12.46 -16.49 8.21
N ALA A 61 -12.31 -17.80 8.47
CA ALA A 61 -13.35 -18.80 8.25
C ALA A 61 -14.61 -18.57 9.10
N ALA A 62 -14.47 -17.94 10.26
CA ALA A 62 -15.62 -17.55 11.09
C ALA A 62 -16.44 -16.38 10.51
N GLY A 63 -15.90 -15.66 9.52
CA GLY A 63 -16.53 -14.52 8.89
C GLY A 63 -15.53 -13.44 8.53
N HIS A 64 -15.55 -12.99 7.27
CA HIS A 64 -14.64 -11.98 6.73
C HIS A 64 -15.35 -11.00 5.79
N VAL A 65 -14.70 -9.87 5.48
CA VAL A 65 -15.19 -8.90 4.49
C VAL A 65 -15.36 -9.60 3.13
N PRO A 66 -16.45 -9.38 2.39
CA PRO A 66 -16.67 -10.00 1.09
C PRO A 66 -15.52 -9.79 0.11
N ASN A 67 -15.20 -10.81 -0.69
CA ASN A 67 -14.08 -10.87 -1.64
C ASN A 67 -12.68 -10.74 -0.99
N ALA A 68 -12.55 -10.81 0.34
CA ALA A 68 -11.26 -10.78 0.98
C ALA A 68 -10.51 -12.11 0.81
N VAL A 69 -9.19 -12.03 0.67
CA VAL A 69 -8.29 -13.18 0.75
C VAL A 69 -7.59 -13.17 2.10
N ASN A 70 -7.45 -14.35 2.71
CA ASN A 70 -6.68 -14.47 3.94
C ASN A 70 -5.19 -14.58 3.65
N ILE A 71 -4.42 -13.62 4.16
CA ILE A 71 -2.95 -13.70 4.23
C ILE A 71 -2.57 -13.32 5.66
N PRO A 72 -2.43 -14.30 6.57
CA PRO A 72 -2.12 -14.01 7.96
C PRO A 72 -0.91 -13.09 8.10
N HIS A 73 -0.94 -12.16 9.06
CA HIS A 73 0.14 -11.19 9.24
C HIS A 73 1.54 -11.83 9.39
N THR A 74 1.62 -13.08 9.86
CA THR A 74 2.85 -13.87 9.95
C THR A 74 3.44 -14.24 8.58
N GLU A 75 2.61 -14.28 7.54
CA GLU A 75 2.95 -14.71 6.18
C GLU A 75 3.13 -13.54 5.20
N ILE A 76 2.71 -12.33 5.58
CA ILE A 76 2.75 -11.14 4.73
C ILE A 76 4.12 -10.90 4.10
N LYS A 77 5.21 -11.15 4.85
CA LYS A 77 6.57 -10.97 4.33
C LYS A 77 6.88 -11.92 3.17
N GLN A 78 6.41 -13.16 3.23
CA GLN A 78 6.64 -14.16 2.18
C GLN A 78 5.77 -13.87 0.96
N GLN A 79 4.57 -13.31 1.17
CA GLN A 79 3.62 -12.98 0.10
C GLN A 79 3.80 -11.58 -0.49
N ALA A 80 4.72 -10.76 0.05
CA ALA A 80 4.87 -9.36 -0.33
C ALA A 80 5.12 -9.16 -1.83
N SER A 81 5.88 -10.04 -2.48
CA SER A 81 6.13 -9.99 -3.93
C SER A 81 4.87 -10.21 -4.76
N LEU A 82 4.01 -11.16 -4.37
CA LEU A 82 2.73 -11.42 -5.02
C LEU A 82 1.77 -10.24 -4.86
N ILE A 83 1.72 -9.66 -3.66
CA ILE A 83 0.89 -8.47 -3.37
C ILE A 83 1.40 -7.26 -4.17
N ALA A 84 2.71 -7.10 -4.29
CA ALA A 84 3.31 -6.04 -5.10
C ALA A 84 3.00 -6.21 -6.59
N GLN A 85 2.97 -7.43 -7.10
CA GLN A 85 2.53 -7.73 -8.45
C GLN A 85 1.08 -7.30 -8.66
N ALA A 86 0.16 -7.70 -7.77
CA ALA A 86 -1.25 -7.28 -7.81
C ALA A 86 -1.40 -5.75 -7.85
N ALA A 87 -0.61 -5.03 -7.04
CA ALA A 87 -0.60 -3.57 -7.05
C ALA A 87 -0.09 -3.01 -8.40
N SER A 88 0.95 -3.62 -8.99
CA SER A 88 1.47 -3.20 -10.30
C SER A 88 0.50 -3.44 -11.46
N GLU A 89 -0.41 -4.41 -11.31
CA GLU A 89 -1.51 -4.69 -12.24
C GLU A 89 -2.70 -3.73 -12.04
N GLY A 90 -2.55 -2.72 -11.17
CA GLY A 90 -3.54 -1.67 -10.96
C GLY A 90 -4.59 -1.98 -9.90
N LYS A 91 -4.45 -3.07 -9.13
CA LYS A 91 -5.37 -3.36 -8.03
C LYS A 91 -5.09 -2.45 -6.84
N GLN A 92 -6.14 -1.90 -6.24
CA GLN A 92 -6.02 -1.23 -4.94
C GLN A 92 -5.81 -2.28 -3.85
N ILE A 93 -4.87 -2.06 -2.94
CA ILE A 93 -4.59 -2.99 -1.85
C ILE A 93 -5.25 -2.46 -0.58
N VAL A 94 -6.26 -3.18 -0.09
CA VAL A 94 -6.96 -2.86 1.16
C VAL A 94 -6.51 -3.86 2.22
N VAL A 95 -6.12 -3.40 3.41
CA VAL A 95 -5.61 -4.24 4.49
C VAL A 95 -6.47 -4.02 5.73
N TYR A 96 -6.81 -5.11 6.40
CA TYR A 96 -7.50 -5.05 7.68
C TYR A 96 -7.17 -6.25 8.55
N CYS A 97 -7.46 -6.14 9.84
CA CYS A 97 -7.39 -7.27 10.75
C CYS A 97 -8.60 -7.28 11.70
N ARG A 98 -8.38 -7.59 12.99
CA ARG A 98 -9.44 -7.51 13.99
C ARG A 98 -9.64 -6.09 14.52
N SER A 99 -8.55 -5.38 14.82
CA SER A 99 -8.57 -4.11 15.58
C SER A 99 -7.35 -3.22 15.29
N GLY A 100 -6.77 -3.34 14.11
CA GLY A 100 -5.73 -2.45 13.58
C GLY A 100 -4.29 -2.92 13.78
N ARG A 101 -3.97 -3.56 14.92
CA ARG A 101 -2.56 -3.84 15.28
C ARG A 101 -1.82 -4.73 14.26
N ARG A 102 -2.46 -5.77 13.74
CA ARG A 102 -1.87 -6.69 12.76
C ARG A 102 -1.85 -6.07 11.36
N ALA A 103 -2.88 -5.31 10.99
CA ALA A 103 -2.93 -4.55 9.75
C ALA A 103 -1.77 -3.54 9.67
N GLY A 104 -1.54 -2.75 10.73
CA GLY A 104 -0.41 -1.81 10.79
C GLY A 104 0.97 -2.47 10.77
N TYR A 105 1.09 -3.75 11.15
CA TYR A 105 2.32 -4.51 10.90
C TYR A 105 2.44 -4.89 9.42
N ALA A 106 1.37 -5.44 8.84
CA ALA A 106 1.34 -5.85 7.43
C ALA A 106 1.63 -4.66 6.50
N GLU A 107 1.01 -3.51 6.75
CA GLU A 107 1.25 -2.26 6.02
C GLU A 107 2.73 -1.88 5.98
N ARG A 108 3.41 -1.85 7.13
CA ARG A 108 4.83 -1.52 7.19
C ARG A 108 5.70 -2.49 6.40
N VAL A 109 5.38 -3.79 6.44
CA VAL A 109 6.08 -4.80 5.64
C VAL A 109 5.86 -4.54 4.15
N LEU A 110 4.62 -4.35 3.72
CA LEU A 110 4.25 -4.11 2.33
C LEU A 110 4.85 -2.80 1.77
N GLN A 111 4.85 -1.73 2.57
CA GLN A 111 5.52 -0.47 2.23
C GLN A 111 7.04 -0.66 2.06
N SER A 112 7.66 -1.42 2.96
CA SER A 112 9.09 -1.74 2.87
C SER A 112 9.43 -2.59 1.64
N SER A 113 8.44 -3.32 1.10
CA SER A 113 8.54 -4.06 -0.16
C SER A 113 8.23 -3.22 -1.41
N GLY A 114 8.04 -1.90 -1.25
CA GLY A 114 7.87 -0.97 -2.37
C GLY A 114 6.42 -0.69 -2.77
N ILE A 115 5.43 -1.21 -2.05
CA ILE A 115 4.02 -0.90 -2.29
C ILE A 115 3.70 0.48 -1.70
N LYS A 116 3.45 1.45 -2.58
CA LYS A 116 3.35 2.87 -2.19
C LYS A 116 1.95 3.31 -1.78
N ALA A 117 0.93 2.62 -2.27
CA ALA A 117 -0.48 2.96 -2.04
C ALA A 117 -1.18 1.77 -1.39
N LEU A 118 -1.42 1.89 -0.08
CA LEU A 118 -2.19 0.95 0.71
C LEU A 118 -3.40 1.68 1.30
N GLN A 119 -4.49 0.95 1.47
CA GLN A 119 -5.66 1.44 2.19
C GLN A 119 -5.91 0.58 3.42
N HIS A 120 -6.11 1.19 4.57
CA HIS A 120 -6.50 0.55 5.81
C HIS A 120 -8.01 0.60 5.96
N LEU A 121 -8.69 -0.53 6.17
CA LEU A 121 -10.14 -0.52 6.40
C LEU A 121 -10.47 0.16 7.72
N GLU A 122 -11.28 1.21 7.67
CA GLU A 122 -11.72 1.96 8.85
C GLU A 122 -12.30 1.05 9.94
N GLY A 123 -11.64 1.03 11.10
CA GLY A 123 -12.09 0.32 12.30
C GLY A 123 -11.98 -1.22 12.24
N ASP A 124 -11.40 -1.77 11.17
CA ASP A 124 -11.18 -3.20 10.96
C ASP A 124 -12.48 -4.04 11.13
N MET A 125 -12.33 -5.35 11.37
CA MET A 125 -13.47 -6.25 11.58
C MET A 125 -14.33 -5.91 12.79
N ASN A 126 -13.76 -5.34 13.86
CA ASN A 126 -14.55 -4.95 15.02
C ASN A 126 -15.64 -3.93 14.63
N ALA A 127 -15.27 -2.86 13.91
CA ALA A 127 -16.24 -1.87 13.48
C ALA A 127 -17.15 -2.42 12.36
N TRP A 128 -16.59 -3.21 11.42
CA TRP A 128 -17.36 -3.84 10.35
C TRP A 128 -18.53 -4.68 10.88
N THR A 129 -18.23 -5.54 11.85
CA THR A 129 -19.22 -6.42 12.49
C THR A 129 -20.17 -5.64 13.40
N GLN A 130 -19.69 -4.63 14.14
CA GLN A 130 -20.53 -3.74 14.94
C GLN A 130 -21.58 -3.03 14.08
N ASN A 131 -21.20 -2.59 12.88
CA ASN A 131 -22.09 -1.95 11.91
C ASN A 131 -22.95 -2.95 11.13
N ARG A 132 -22.83 -4.25 11.43
CA ARG A 132 -23.59 -5.35 10.81
C ARG A 132 -23.46 -5.38 9.29
N HIS A 133 -22.27 -5.04 8.78
CA HIS A 133 -21.98 -5.17 7.36
C HIS A 133 -21.92 -6.65 6.94
N PRO A 134 -22.13 -6.95 5.64
CA PRO A 134 -22.10 -8.32 5.12
C PRO A 134 -20.76 -9.02 5.40
N ILE A 135 -20.80 -10.33 5.59
CA ILE A 135 -19.61 -11.18 5.74
C ILE A 135 -19.72 -12.41 4.85
N GLU A 136 -18.58 -12.94 4.42
CA GLU A 136 -18.43 -14.24 3.75
C GLU A 136 -17.76 -15.25 4.69
N GLN A 137 -17.95 -16.55 4.43
CA GLN A 137 -17.39 -17.67 5.20
C GLN A 137 -16.67 -18.63 4.27
#